data_AF-A0A2R7LUH0-F1
#
_entry.id   AF-A0A2R7LUH0-F1
#
_cell.length_a   1.000
_cell.length_b   1.000
_cell.length_c   1.000
_cell.angle_alpha   90.00
_cell.angle_beta   90.00
_cell.angle_gamma   90.00
#
_symmetry.space_group_name_H-M   'P 1'
#
loop_
_entity.id
_entity.type
_entity.pdbx_description
1 polymer ?
#
loop_
_entity_poly.entity_id
_entity_poly.type
_entity_poly.pdbx_seq_one_letter_code
_entity_poly.pdbx_strand_id
1 'polypeptide(L)'
;QLTEKAIALEEVIIAPFNLTGYLEVDSKLIPTKENYRYSISGLTQGYEAGEYSPNAFGKVLGSIFNPADVLYGFFGKNGRELKKLKEMRKDDTVRNLLESKYDRETISVLLGISKDEIPDILQRCNYSDSFIQTANDLQIMDAISGCYEQYKVLKRN
;
A
#
# COMPACT_ATOMS: atom_id res chain seq x y z
N GLN A 1 -18.45 -95.96 -20.16
CA GLN A 1 -18.56 -94.68 -20.90
C GLN A 1 -18.80 -93.58 -19.87
N LEU A 2 -17.93 -92.59 -19.81
CA LEU A 2 -18.14 -91.40 -18.98
C LEU A 2 -18.91 -90.39 -19.82
N THR A 3 -20.08 -89.97 -19.34
CA THR A 3 -20.87 -88.89 -19.96
C THR A 3 -20.50 -87.57 -19.31
N GLU A 4 -19.99 -86.65 -20.13
CA GLU A 4 -19.67 -85.29 -19.71
C GLU A 4 -20.97 -84.49 -19.55
N LYS A 5 -21.23 -83.97 -18.35
CA LYS A 5 -22.35 -83.06 -18.12
C LYS A 5 -21.88 -81.64 -18.36
N ALA A 6 -22.29 -81.04 -19.48
CA ALA A 6 -22.17 -79.61 -19.68
C ALA A 6 -23.25 -78.91 -18.85
N ILE A 7 -22.84 -78.17 -17.82
CA ILE A 7 -23.72 -77.30 -17.05
C ILE A 7 -23.65 -75.92 -17.71
N ALA A 8 -24.76 -75.45 -18.27
CA ALA A 8 -24.86 -74.07 -18.74
C ALA A 8 -25.04 -73.16 -17.53
N LEU A 9 -24.11 -72.22 -17.32
CA LEU A 9 -24.25 -71.18 -16.32
C LEU A 9 -25.19 -70.10 -16.86
N GLU A 10 -26.10 -69.62 -16.02
CA GLU A 10 -26.96 -68.48 -16.37
C GLU A 10 -26.14 -67.18 -16.42
N GLU A 11 -26.43 -66.35 -17.42
CA GLU A 11 -25.78 -65.06 -17.60
C GLU A 11 -26.27 -64.07 -16.52
N VAL A 12 -25.34 -63.57 -15.71
CA VAL A 12 -25.63 -62.51 -14.72
C VAL A 12 -25.41 -61.15 -15.38
N ILE A 13 -26.51 -60.44 -15.65
CA ILE A 13 -26.46 -59.07 -16.16
C ILE A 13 -26.24 -58.11 -14.98
N ILE A 14 -25.04 -57.54 -14.88
CA ILE A 14 -24.73 -56.51 -13.88
C ILE A 14 -25.23 -55.17 -14.42
N ALA A 15 -26.30 -54.63 -13.85
CA ALA A 15 -26.76 -53.29 -14.19
C ALA A 15 -25.71 -52.26 -13.72
N PRO A 16 -25.20 -51.38 -14.59
CA PRO A 16 -24.33 -50.30 -14.15
C PRO A 16 -25.17 -49.33 -13.31
N PHE A 17 -24.90 -49.28 -12.01
CA PHE A 17 -25.50 -48.26 -11.16
C PHE A 17 -25.03 -46.89 -11.64
N ASN A 18 -25.96 -46.08 -12.17
CA ASN A 18 -25.70 -44.66 -12.36
C ASN A 18 -25.67 -44.01 -10.98
N LEU A 19 -24.47 -43.89 -10.41
CA LEU A 19 -24.23 -43.08 -9.22
C LEU A 19 -24.52 -41.61 -9.58
N THR A 20 -25.76 -41.17 -9.45
CA THR A 20 -26.09 -39.74 -9.38
C THR A 20 -25.75 -39.25 -7.97
N GLY A 21 -24.48 -39.37 -7.61
CA GLY A 21 -23.96 -38.79 -6.38
C GLY A 21 -23.86 -37.29 -6.58
N TYR A 22 -24.86 -36.54 -6.11
CA TYR A 22 -24.65 -35.13 -5.84
C TYR A 22 -23.72 -35.05 -4.63
N LEU A 23 -22.59 -34.37 -4.79
CA LEU A 23 -21.77 -33.98 -3.66
C LEU A 23 -22.51 -32.86 -2.94
N GLU A 24 -23.18 -33.18 -1.83
CA GLU A 24 -23.67 -32.15 -0.91
C GLU A 24 -22.46 -31.47 -0.27
N VAL A 25 -22.14 -30.28 -0.77
CA VAL A 25 -21.13 -29.42 -0.15
C VAL A 25 -21.79 -28.76 1.06
N ASP A 26 -21.43 -29.20 2.27
CA ASP A 26 -21.87 -28.58 3.51
C ASP A 26 -21.17 -27.22 3.70
N SER A 27 -21.68 -26.21 3.00
CA SER A 27 -21.17 -24.85 3.03
C SER A 27 -21.38 -24.18 4.40
N LYS A 28 -22.14 -24.77 5.33
CA LYS A 28 -22.46 -24.15 6.62
C LYS A 28 -21.26 -24.10 7.57
N LEU A 29 -20.26 -24.96 7.36
CA LEU A 29 -19.03 -24.97 8.16
C LEU A 29 -17.91 -24.12 7.54
N ILE A 30 -18.13 -23.52 6.36
CA ILE A 30 -17.16 -22.63 5.75
C ILE A 30 -17.24 -21.29 6.49
N PRO A 31 -16.17 -20.84 7.16
CA PRO A 31 -16.17 -19.55 7.81
C PRO A 31 -16.33 -18.45 6.75
N THR A 32 -17.49 -17.78 6.76
CA THR A 32 -17.73 -16.58 5.96
C THR A 32 -16.92 -15.44 6.58
N LYS A 33 -15.67 -15.27 6.13
CA LYS A 33 -14.89 -14.10 6.52
C LYS A 33 -15.48 -12.87 5.82
N GLU A 34 -16.02 -11.93 6.61
CA GLU A 34 -16.43 -10.61 6.12
C GLU A 34 -15.18 -9.76 5.83
N ASN A 35 -14.43 -10.13 4.80
CA ASN A 35 -13.31 -9.34 4.33
C ASN A 35 -13.86 -8.20 3.47
N TYR A 36 -13.79 -6.96 3.96
CA TYR A 36 -14.17 -5.80 3.16
C TYR A 36 -13.11 -5.55 2.09
N ARG A 37 -13.52 -5.61 0.82
CA ARG A 37 -12.68 -5.30 -0.34
C ARG A 37 -12.87 -3.84 -0.73
N TYR A 38 -11.79 -3.06 -0.66
CA TYR A 38 -11.77 -1.68 -1.13
C TYR A 38 -11.15 -1.61 -2.52
N SER A 39 -11.82 -0.91 -3.45
CA SER A 39 -11.24 -0.56 -4.73
C SER A 39 -10.41 0.71 -4.58
N ILE A 40 -9.11 0.60 -4.82
CA ILE A 40 -8.21 1.75 -4.90
C ILE A 40 -8.12 2.15 -6.37
N SER A 41 -8.53 3.37 -6.69
CA SER A 41 -8.49 3.88 -8.06
C SER A 41 -7.07 3.76 -8.65
N GLY A 42 -6.93 3.02 -9.75
CA GLY A 42 -5.66 2.82 -10.45
C GLY A 42 -4.93 1.51 -10.14
N LEU A 43 -5.41 0.70 -9.18
CA LEU A 43 -4.93 -0.66 -8.97
C LEU A 43 -5.92 -1.66 -9.56
N THR A 44 -5.41 -2.69 -10.23
CA THR A 44 -6.22 -3.76 -10.85
C THR A 44 -6.73 -4.79 -9.84
N GLN A 45 -6.20 -4.78 -8.60
CA GLN A 45 -6.56 -5.71 -7.54
C GLN A 45 -7.19 -4.97 -6.35
N GLY A 46 -8.25 -5.56 -5.78
CA GLY A 46 -8.94 -5.02 -4.60
C GLY A 46 -8.19 -5.33 -3.31
N TYR A 47 -8.16 -4.38 -2.38
CA TYR A 47 -7.49 -4.52 -1.09
C TYR A 47 -8.45 -5.12 -0.06
N GLU A 48 -8.12 -6.31 0.47
CA GLU A 48 -8.89 -6.94 1.55
C GLU A 48 -8.45 -6.42 2.92
N ALA A 49 -9.34 -5.73 3.61
CA ALA A 49 -9.20 -5.53 5.05
C ALA A 49 -9.63 -6.83 5.73
N GLY A 50 -8.66 -7.61 6.22
CA GLY A 50 -8.94 -8.79 7.05
C GLY A 50 -9.63 -8.41 8.37
N GLU A 51 -10.09 -9.43 9.11
CA GLU A 51 -10.81 -9.39 10.40
C GLU A 51 -10.18 -8.44 11.46
N TYR A 52 -10.38 -7.13 11.32
CA TYR A 52 -10.00 -6.12 12.31
C TYR A 52 -11.27 -5.55 12.96
N SER A 53 -11.66 -6.23 14.04
CA SER A 53 -12.67 -5.76 15.01
C SER A 53 -12.27 -4.39 15.58
N PRO A 54 -13.22 -3.45 15.74
CA PRO A 54 -12.97 -2.05 16.14
C PRO A 54 -12.39 -1.85 17.57
N ASN A 55 -12.16 -2.92 18.34
CA ASN A 55 -11.65 -2.84 19.73
C ASN A 55 -10.22 -3.39 19.93
N ALA A 56 -9.45 -3.67 18.87
CA ALA A 56 -8.07 -4.17 18.97
C ALA A 56 -6.98 -3.06 18.97
N PHE A 57 -7.28 -1.89 19.54
CA PHE A 57 -6.36 -0.74 19.64
C PHE A 57 -5.15 -0.95 20.57
N GLY A 58 -4.95 -2.14 21.15
CA GLY A 58 -4.04 -2.35 22.27
C GLY A 58 -2.72 -3.09 22.02
N LYS A 59 -2.40 -3.59 20.81
CA LYS A 59 -1.24 -4.49 20.63
C LYS A 59 -0.40 -4.33 19.35
N VAL A 60 -0.28 -3.13 18.79
CA VAL A 60 0.72 -2.92 17.73
C VAL A 60 1.39 -1.57 17.90
N LEU A 61 2.55 -1.56 18.55
CA LEU A 61 3.53 -0.45 18.51
C LEU A 61 4.18 -0.28 17.12
N GLY A 62 3.51 -0.73 16.05
CA GLY A 62 3.96 -0.72 14.65
C GLY A 62 2.95 -0.10 13.68
N SER A 63 1.81 0.41 14.16
CA SER A 63 0.84 1.19 13.37
C SER A 63 1.02 2.72 13.53
N ILE A 64 2.10 3.18 14.16
CA ILE A 64 2.37 4.62 14.40
C ILE A 64 2.88 5.36 13.14
N PHE A 65 3.12 4.67 12.02
CA PHE A 65 3.53 5.34 10.78
C PHE A 65 2.70 4.87 9.58
N ASN A 66 1.38 5.08 9.60
CA ASN A 66 0.69 5.25 8.32
C ASN A 66 1.37 6.45 7.61
N PRO A 67 1.93 6.27 6.40
CA PRO A 67 2.60 7.36 5.69
C PRO A 67 1.72 8.61 5.58
N ALA A 68 0.40 8.45 5.50
CA ALA A 68 -0.54 9.57 5.49
C ALA A 68 -0.56 10.38 6.80
N ASP A 69 -0.48 9.75 7.98
CA ASP A 69 -0.57 10.44 9.29
C ASP A 69 0.69 11.24 9.61
N VAL A 70 1.85 10.75 9.14
CA VAL A 70 3.15 11.41 9.33
C VAL A 70 3.26 12.62 8.41
N LEU A 71 2.83 12.47 7.17
CA LEU A 71 2.66 13.59 6.25
C LEU A 71 1.63 14.58 6.79
N TYR A 72 0.54 14.11 7.42
CA TYR A 72 -0.45 14.97 8.07
C TYR A 72 0.15 15.80 9.19
N GLY A 73 0.97 15.19 10.06
CA GLY A 73 1.68 15.87 11.13
C GLY A 73 2.71 16.88 10.62
N PHE A 74 3.55 16.48 9.67
CA PHE A 74 4.62 17.30 9.11
C PHE A 74 4.06 18.49 8.30
N PHE A 75 3.22 18.20 7.30
CA PHE A 75 2.65 19.23 6.43
C PHE A 75 1.59 20.09 7.13
N GLY A 76 0.90 19.54 8.14
CA GLY A 76 -0.03 20.29 8.97
C GLY A 76 0.67 21.34 9.82
N LYS A 77 1.84 21.04 10.39
CA LYS A 77 2.62 21.96 11.21
C LYS A 77 3.42 22.97 10.40
N ASN A 78 3.99 22.54 9.27
CA ASN A 78 4.97 23.33 8.49
C ASN A 78 4.35 24.04 7.27
N GLY A 79 3.03 24.24 7.26
CA GLY A 79 2.32 24.80 6.11
C GLY A 79 2.69 26.25 5.76
N ARG A 80 3.20 27.04 6.72
CA ARG A 80 3.65 28.43 6.47
C ARG A 80 5.04 28.46 5.84
N GLU A 81 5.92 27.62 6.33
CA GLU A 81 7.29 27.40 5.89
C GLU A 81 7.29 26.87 4.46
N LEU A 82 6.41 25.91 4.14
CA LEU A 82 6.24 25.38 2.78
C LEU A 82 5.71 26.43 1.80
N LYS A 83 4.84 27.35 2.24
CA LYS A 83 4.42 28.49 1.42
C LYS A 83 5.59 29.46 1.17
N LYS A 84 6.39 29.71 2.21
CA LYS A 84 7.58 30.57 2.13
C LYS A 84 8.63 29.96 1.21
N LEU A 85 8.86 28.64 1.24
CA LEU A 85 9.73 27.94 0.28
C LEU A 85 9.28 28.17 -1.17
N LYS A 86 7.97 28.16 -1.43
CA LYS A 86 7.43 28.42 -2.77
C LYS A 86 7.68 29.86 -3.23
N GLU A 87 7.70 30.82 -2.31
CA GLU A 87 8.05 32.21 -2.61
C GLU A 87 9.55 32.37 -2.83
N MET A 88 10.38 31.76 -1.98
CA MET A 88 11.85 31.78 -2.09
C MET A 88 12.35 31.11 -3.38
N ARG A 89 11.64 30.11 -3.89
CA ARG A 89 11.92 29.51 -5.20
C ARG A 89 11.82 30.50 -6.37
N LYS A 90 10.98 31.53 -6.25
CA LYS A 90 10.80 32.53 -7.32
C LYS A 90 11.97 33.51 -7.42
N ASP A 91 12.85 33.51 -6.43
CA ASP A 91 14.05 34.32 -6.43
C ASP A 91 15.20 33.55 -7.10
N ASP A 92 15.68 34.06 -8.24
CA ASP A 92 16.75 33.45 -9.01
C ASP A 92 18.07 33.37 -8.22
N THR A 93 18.30 34.27 -7.26
CA THR A 93 19.50 34.25 -6.42
C THR A 93 19.49 33.05 -5.46
N VAL A 94 18.34 32.80 -4.83
CA VAL A 94 18.14 31.66 -3.93
C VAL A 94 18.17 30.36 -4.71
N ARG A 95 17.53 30.34 -5.89
CA ARG A 95 17.52 29.19 -6.78
C ARG A 95 18.93 28.79 -7.19
N ASN A 96 19.73 29.71 -7.70
CA ASN A 96 21.11 29.44 -8.13
C ASN A 96 21.99 28.96 -6.96
N LEU A 97 21.76 29.50 -5.76
CA LEU A 97 22.47 29.07 -4.56
C LEU A 97 22.10 27.62 -4.17
N LEU A 98 20.82 27.26 -4.22
CA LEU A 98 20.34 25.90 -3.91
C LEU A 98 20.69 24.87 -5.00
N GLU A 99 20.88 25.29 -6.25
CA GLU A 99 21.35 24.40 -7.33
C GLU A 99 22.77 23.88 -7.07
N SER A 100 23.61 24.69 -6.41
CA SER A 100 25.00 24.36 -6.10
C SER A 100 25.19 23.59 -4.79
N LYS A 101 24.14 23.48 -3.95
CA LYS A 101 24.21 22.93 -2.60
C LYS A 101 23.62 21.53 -2.47
N TYR A 102 24.22 20.75 -1.57
CA TYR A 102 23.85 19.37 -1.23
C TYR A 102 23.90 19.12 0.29
N ASP A 103 24.01 20.19 1.09
CA ASP A 103 24.32 20.12 2.52
C ASP A 103 23.09 19.73 3.38
N ARG A 104 21.89 19.83 2.80
CA ARG A 104 20.58 19.65 3.46
C ARG A 104 20.34 20.56 4.67
N GLU A 105 21.30 21.43 5.01
CA GLU A 105 21.23 22.36 6.14
C GLU A 105 20.20 23.43 5.87
N THR A 106 20.28 23.98 4.66
CA THR A 106 19.41 25.08 4.27
C THR A 106 17.95 24.64 4.32
N ILE A 107 17.65 23.43 3.86
CA ILE A 107 16.29 22.86 3.87
C ILE A 107 15.85 22.52 5.30
N SER A 108 16.72 21.88 6.08
CA SER A 108 16.47 21.53 7.48
C SER A 108 16.09 22.75 8.32
N VAL A 109 16.86 23.84 8.20
CA VAL A 109 16.61 25.10 8.92
C VAL A 109 15.33 25.79 8.43
N LEU A 110 15.10 25.82 7.11
CA LEU A 110 13.90 26.48 6.55
C LEU A 110 12.60 25.76 6.92
N LEU A 111 12.63 24.43 6.99
CA LEU A 111 11.47 23.61 7.32
C LEU A 111 11.37 23.23 8.80
N GLY A 112 12.37 23.56 9.61
CA GLY A 112 12.40 23.22 11.03
C GLY A 112 12.43 21.71 11.29
N ILE A 113 13.11 20.94 10.44
CA ILE A 113 13.23 19.47 10.54
C ILE A 113 14.67 19.03 10.63
N SER A 114 14.91 17.85 11.17
CA SER A 114 16.24 17.26 11.14
C SER A 114 16.64 16.88 9.71
N LYS A 115 17.94 16.91 9.41
CA LYS A 115 18.48 16.40 8.14
C LYS A 115 18.12 14.93 7.93
N ASP A 116 18.10 14.17 9.03
CA ASP A 116 17.83 12.73 9.01
C ASP A 116 16.36 12.43 8.69
N GLU A 117 15.45 13.39 8.90
CA GLU A 117 14.02 13.26 8.58
C GLU A 117 13.71 13.54 7.11
N ILE A 118 14.62 14.21 6.37
CA ILE A 118 14.40 14.56 4.97
C ILE A 118 14.28 13.31 4.08
N PRO A 119 15.17 12.30 4.16
CA PRO A 119 15.02 11.04 3.44
C PRO A 119 13.68 10.35 3.73
N ASP A 120 13.27 10.29 5.00
CA ASP A 120 12.03 9.63 5.41
C ASP A 120 10.80 10.30 4.81
N ILE A 121 10.78 11.65 4.77
CA ILE A 121 9.70 12.42 4.13
C ILE A 121 9.68 12.13 2.62
N LEU A 122 10.83 12.14 1.96
CA LEU A 122 10.92 11.90 0.52
C LEU A 122 10.52 10.48 0.13
N GLN A 123 10.92 9.47 0.91
CA GLN A 123 10.50 8.08 0.70
C GLN A 123 8.98 7.93 0.84
N ARG A 124 8.35 8.60 1.83
CA ARG A 124 6.88 8.62 1.99
C ARG A 124 6.17 9.32 0.83
N CYS A 125 6.85 10.23 0.15
CA CYS A 125 6.40 10.87 -1.07
C CYS A 125 6.74 10.07 -2.35
N ASN A 126 7.15 8.80 -2.21
CA ASN A 126 7.52 7.88 -3.30
C ASN A 126 8.72 8.32 -4.16
N TYR A 127 9.70 9.03 -3.57
CA TYR A 127 10.99 9.27 -4.24
C TYR A 127 11.98 8.12 -3.97
N SER A 128 12.83 7.81 -4.95
CA SER A 128 13.82 6.73 -4.84
C SER A 128 15.03 7.12 -3.99
N ASP A 129 15.69 6.14 -3.39
CA ASP A 129 16.94 6.35 -2.64
C ASP A 129 18.04 6.96 -3.52
N SER A 130 18.09 6.56 -4.80
CA SER A 130 19.01 7.14 -5.77
C SER A 130 18.78 8.64 -5.92
N PHE A 131 17.52 9.09 -6.00
CA PHE A 131 17.18 10.51 -6.08
C PHE A 131 17.61 11.25 -4.80
N ILE A 132 17.31 10.69 -3.62
CA ILE A 132 17.64 11.30 -2.33
C ILE A 132 19.16 11.54 -2.19
N GLN A 133 19.97 10.59 -2.69
CA GLN A 133 21.43 10.69 -2.63
C GLN A 133 22.03 11.64 -3.68
N THR A 134 21.47 11.70 -4.89
CA THR A 134 22.06 12.48 -5.99
C THR A 134 21.48 13.87 -6.16
N ALA A 135 20.28 14.13 -5.64
CA ALA A 135 19.58 15.39 -5.88
C ALA A 135 20.28 16.58 -5.20
N ASN A 136 20.27 17.76 -5.82
CA ASN A 136 20.68 18.98 -5.11
C ASN A 136 19.56 19.51 -4.19
N ASP A 137 19.88 20.52 -3.39
CA ASP A 137 18.93 21.06 -2.42
C ASP A 137 17.73 21.73 -3.10
N LEU A 138 17.92 22.30 -4.30
CA LEU A 138 16.79 22.81 -5.10
C LEU A 138 15.81 21.67 -5.45
N GLN A 139 16.33 20.55 -5.96
CA GLN A 139 15.53 19.40 -6.36
C GLN A 139 14.79 18.77 -5.18
N ILE A 140 15.43 18.67 -4.01
CA ILE A 140 14.75 18.21 -2.79
C ILE A 140 13.68 19.20 -2.35
N MET A 141 13.96 20.50 -2.38
CA MET A 141 12.97 21.52 -2.04
C MET A 141 11.74 21.43 -2.96
N ASP A 142 11.97 21.22 -4.26
CA ASP A 142 10.90 21.06 -5.25
C ASP A 142 10.10 19.78 -5.02
N ALA A 143 10.76 18.67 -4.71
CA ALA A 143 10.13 17.39 -4.38
C ALA A 143 9.22 17.49 -3.14
N ILE A 144 9.72 18.08 -2.05
CA ILE A 144 8.94 18.28 -0.81
C ILE A 144 7.73 19.18 -1.08
N SER A 145 7.93 20.28 -1.81
CA SER A 145 6.85 21.20 -2.16
C SER A 145 5.78 20.54 -3.05
N GLY A 146 6.21 19.73 -4.02
CA GLY A 146 5.30 18.96 -4.89
C GLY A 146 4.48 17.96 -4.10
N CYS A 147 5.12 17.21 -3.20
CA CYS A 147 4.45 16.27 -2.31
C CYS A 147 3.42 16.95 -1.40
N TYR A 148 3.74 18.14 -0.87
CA TYR A 148 2.79 18.92 -0.07
C TYR A 148 1.53 19.33 -0.85
N GLU A 149 1.67 19.75 -2.11
CA GLU A 149 0.51 20.11 -2.94
C GLU A 149 -0.36 18.89 -3.26
N GLN A 150 0.25 17.74 -3.53
CA GLN A 150 -0.49 16.48 -3.71
C GLN A 150 -1.25 16.10 -2.43
N TYR A 151 -0.60 16.18 -1.27
CA TYR A 151 -1.23 15.95 0.03
C TYR A 151 -2.43 16.88 0.28
N LYS A 152 -2.30 18.17 -0.06
CA LYS A 152 -3.42 19.14 0.07
C LYS A 152 -4.62 18.79 -0.82
N VAL A 153 -4.38 18.28 -2.02
CA VAL A 153 -5.45 17.85 -2.92
C VAL A 153 -6.16 16.63 -2.33
N LEU A 154 -5.42 15.65 -1.81
CA LEU A 154 -5.97 14.45 -1.19
C LEU A 154 -6.79 14.76 0.08
N LYS A 155 -6.37 15.75 0.89
CA LYS A 155 -7.09 16.17 2.10
C LYS A 155 -8.40 16.93 1.83
N ARG A 156 -8.59 17.47 0.62
CA ARG A 156 -9.78 18.26 0.28
C ARG A 156 -10.98 17.40 -0.15
N ASN A 157 -10.77 16.12 -0.42
CA ASN A 157 -11.80 15.12 -0.71
C ASN A 157 -12.09 14.28 0.53
#